data_AF-A0A1Y5SHF7-F1
#
_entry.id   AF-A0A1Y5SHF7-F1
#
_cell.length_a   1.000
_cell.length_b   1.000
_cell.length_c   1.000
_cell.angle_alpha   90.00
_cell.angle_beta   90.00
_cell.angle_gamma   90.00
#
_symmetry.space_group_name_H-M   'P 1'
#
loop_
_entity.id
_entity.type
_entity.pdbx_description
1 polymer ?
#
loop_
_entity_poly.entity_id
_entity_poly.type
_entity_poly.pdbx_seq_one_letter_code
_entity_poly.pdbx_strand_id
1 'polypeptide(L)'
;MLIWRGAEWRFASAQARTAFEMAPERLAPAFGGYCAYAASRGYLAPTIPEAWTVHDGRLYLNASLRARELWLQDIPGNIAKGMANWPAILG
;
A
#
# COMPACT_ATOMS: atom_id res chain seq x y z
N MET A 1 8.35 -5.38 16.86
CA MET A 1 6.94 -5.06 16.65
C MET A 1 6.72 -3.59 17.00
N LEU A 2 5.86 -2.89 16.26
CA LEU A 2 5.50 -1.49 16.50
C LEU A 2 3.99 -1.33 16.32
N ILE A 3 3.31 -0.55 17.17
CA ILE A 3 1.92 -0.16 16.92
C ILE A 3 1.91 1.18 16.19
N TRP A 4 1.29 1.22 15.01
CA TRP A 4 1.17 2.45 14.22
C TRP A 4 -0.14 2.47 13.43
N ARG A 5 -0.87 3.60 13.50
CA ARG A 5 -2.23 3.78 12.93
C ARG A 5 -3.20 2.64 13.28
N GLY A 6 -3.20 2.20 14.53
CA GLY A 6 -4.10 1.14 15.01
C GLY A 6 -3.76 -0.27 14.52
N ALA A 7 -2.63 -0.45 13.83
CA ALA A 7 -2.16 -1.76 13.35
C ALA A 7 -0.84 -2.17 14.00
N GLU A 8 -0.66 -3.48 14.16
CA GLU A 8 0.59 -4.09 14.60
C GLU A 8 1.52 -4.36 13.39
N TRP A 9 2.70 -3.76 13.43
CA TRP A 9 3.71 -3.90 12.39
C TRP A 9 4.79 -4.89 12.80
N ARG A 10 5.01 -5.89 11.95
CA ARG A 10 6.04 -6.93 12.09
C ARG A 10 7.17 -6.67 11.11
N PHE A 11 8.40 -6.80 11.58
CA PHE A 11 9.61 -6.50 10.80
C PHE A 11 10.55 -7.69 10.83
N ALA A 12 11.20 -7.96 9.70
CA ALA A 12 12.18 -9.03 9.58
C ALA A 12 13.50 -8.73 10.34
N SER A 13 13.77 -7.46 10.67
CA SER A 13 14.96 -7.05 11.41
C SER A 13 14.72 -5.80 12.26
N ALA A 14 15.58 -5.59 13.27
CA ALA A 14 15.57 -4.38 14.08
C ALA A 14 15.84 -3.12 13.23
N GLN A 15 16.73 -3.21 12.24
CA GLN A 15 17.02 -2.09 11.32
C GLN A 15 15.80 -1.70 10.47
N ALA A 16 15.03 -2.67 9.97
CA ALA A 16 13.80 -2.38 9.22
C ALA A 16 12.74 -1.70 10.11
N ARG A 17 12.63 -2.14 11.37
CA ARG A 17 11.76 -1.50 12.37
C ARG A 17 12.20 -0.04 12.61
N THR A 18 13.47 0.21 12.88
CA THR A 18 13.99 1.56 13.14
C THR A 18 13.80 2.46 11.92
N ALA A 19 14.04 1.96 10.70
CA ALA A 19 13.78 2.72 9.49
C ALA A 19 12.30 3.11 9.37
N PHE A 20 11.37 2.19 9.66
CA PHE A 20 9.94 2.46 9.69
C PHE A 20 9.57 3.47 10.77
N GLU A 21 10.11 3.36 11.98
CA GLU A 21 9.86 4.32 13.08
C GLU A 21 10.30 5.75 12.71
N MET A 22 11.40 5.89 11.96
CA MET A 22 11.94 7.21 11.54
C MET A 22 11.13 7.87 10.41
N ALA A 23 10.49 7.07 9.54
CA ALA A 23 9.75 7.60 8.39
C ALA A 23 8.53 6.72 8.04
N PRO A 24 7.55 6.56 8.95
CA PRO A 24 6.47 5.60 8.77
C PRO A 24 5.55 6.00 7.61
N GLU A 25 5.34 7.31 7.37
CA GLU A 25 4.50 7.78 6.26
C GLU A 25 5.10 7.53 4.88
N ARG A 26 6.43 7.40 4.80
CA ARG A 26 7.15 7.06 3.57
C ARG A 26 7.17 5.56 3.33
N LEU A 27 7.24 4.76 4.40
CA LEU A 27 7.43 3.32 4.33
C LEU A 27 6.11 2.52 4.42
N ALA A 28 5.04 3.12 4.93
CA ALA A 28 3.74 2.48 4.97
C ALA A 28 3.11 2.38 3.56
N PRO A 29 2.41 1.27 3.25
CA PRO A 29 1.66 1.17 2.02
C PRO A 29 0.61 2.28 1.90
N ALA A 30 0.45 2.80 0.69
CA ALA A 30 -0.43 3.93 0.42
C ALA A 30 -1.88 3.74 0.87
N PHE A 31 -2.35 2.48 0.85
CA PHE A 31 -3.72 2.07 1.15
C PHE A 31 -3.76 1.04 2.30
N GLY A 32 -2.96 1.24 3.35
CA GLY A 32 -3.09 0.51 4.61
C GLY A 32 -2.92 -1.02 4.53
N GLY A 33 -2.19 -1.52 3.52
CA GLY A 33 -2.00 -2.95 3.29
C GLY A 33 -2.96 -3.58 2.27
N TYR A 34 -3.85 -2.79 1.67
CA TYR A 34 -4.78 -3.26 0.64
C TYR A 34 -4.25 -3.01 -0.77
N CYS A 35 -4.79 -3.78 -1.71
CA CYS A 35 -4.43 -3.71 -3.12
C CYS A 35 -4.71 -2.30 -3.69
N ALA A 36 -3.67 -1.63 -4.18
CA ALA A 36 -3.74 -0.30 -4.78
C ALA A 36 -4.60 -0.28 -6.05
N TYR A 37 -4.63 -1.39 -6.80
CA TYR A 37 -5.53 -1.53 -7.95
C TYR A 37 -6.98 -1.70 -7.51
N ALA A 38 -7.26 -2.49 -6.47
CA ALA A 38 -8.63 -2.61 -5.94
C ALA A 38 -9.12 -1.24 -5.41
N ALA A 39 -8.26 -0.52 -4.68
CA ALA A 39 -8.56 0.83 -4.21
C ALA A 39 -8.88 1.79 -5.37
N SER A 40 -8.12 1.74 -6.48
CA SER A 40 -8.41 2.54 -7.68
C SER A 40 -9.72 2.18 -8.37
N ARG A 41 -10.26 0.99 -8.07
CA ARG A 41 -11.54 0.49 -8.56
C ARG A 41 -12.68 0.60 -7.54
N GLY A 42 -12.42 1.14 -6.34
CA GLY A 42 -13.44 1.43 -5.35
C GLY A 42 -13.74 0.29 -4.37
N TYR A 43 -12.85 -0.69 -4.20
CA TYR A 43 -13.06 -1.79 -3.24
C TYR A 43 -11.75 -2.24 -2.58
N LEU A 44 -11.85 -3.04 -1.51
CA LEU A 44 -10.70 -3.64 -0.83
C LEU A 44 -10.39 -5.03 -1.37
N ALA A 45 -9.11 -5.33 -1.51
CA ALA A 45 -8.64 -6.69 -1.73
C ALA A 45 -7.34 -6.90 -0.94
N PRO A 46 -7.07 -8.14 -0.46
CA PRO A 46 -5.81 -8.46 0.20
C PRO A 46 -4.63 -8.30 -0.77
N THR A 47 -3.41 -8.41 -0.25
CA THR A 47 -2.17 -8.26 -1.01
C THR A 47 -1.25 -9.45 -0.83
N ILE A 48 -0.36 -9.67 -1.80
CA ILE A 48 0.75 -10.62 -1.69
C ILE A 48 2.09 -9.87 -1.65
N PRO A 49 3.10 -10.38 -0.94
CA PRO A 49 4.37 -9.68 -0.76
C PRO A 49 5.17 -9.52 -2.06
N GLU A 50 4.94 -10.34 -3.09
CA GLU A 50 5.64 -10.28 -4.38
C GLU A 50 5.11 -9.17 -5.30
N ALA A 51 3.88 -8.71 -5.07
CA ALA A 51 3.20 -7.77 -5.95
C ALA A 51 3.30 -6.33 -5.43
N TRP A 52 4.53 -5.83 -5.25
CA TRP A 52 4.81 -4.49 -4.75
C TRP A 52 5.37 -3.56 -5.81
N THR A 53 5.15 -2.25 -5.64
CA THR A 53 5.78 -1.20 -6.43
C THR A 53 6.12 -0.03 -5.52
N VAL A 54 7.33 0.53 -5.66
CA VAL A 54 7.68 1.82 -5.07
C VAL A 54 7.59 2.88 -6.16
N HIS A 55 6.77 3.90 -5.94
CA HIS A 55 6.60 5.04 -6.84
C HIS A 55 6.66 6.32 -6.02
N ASP A 56 7.50 7.28 -6.43
CA ASP A 56 7.76 8.53 -5.70
C ASP A 56 8.04 8.35 -4.21
N GLY A 57 8.82 7.30 -3.90
CA GLY A 57 9.22 6.99 -2.53
C GLY A 57 8.10 6.41 -1.65
N ARG A 58 6.94 6.06 -2.21
CA ARG A 58 5.80 5.47 -1.51
C ARG A 58 5.54 4.04 -1.98
N LEU A 59 5.19 3.16 -1.04
CA LEU A 59 4.94 1.74 -1.30
C LEU A 59 3.49 1.50 -1.73
N TYR A 60 3.30 0.73 -2.78
CA TYR A 60 2.02 0.26 -3.29
C TYR A 60 2.05 -1.26 -3.36
N LEU A 61 0.97 -1.90 -2.91
CA LEU A 61 0.83 -3.36 -2.87
C LEU A 61 -0.33 -3.77 -3.75
N ASN A 62 -0.31 -4.98 -4.30
CA ASN A 62 -1.38 -5.52 -5.14
C ASN A 62 -1.75 -6.95 -4.74
N ALA A 63 -2.97 -7.35 -5.11
CA ALA A 63 -3.55 -8.67 -4.79
C ALA A 63 -2.91 -9.84 -5.55
N SER A 64 -2.27 -9.55 -6.68
CA SER A 64 -1.60 -10.52 -7.53
C SER A 64 -0.63 -9.82 -8.47
N LEU A 65 0.28 -10.58 -9.10
CA LEU A 65 1.13 -10.06 -10.17
C LEU A 65 0.29 -9.51 -11.34
N ARG A 66 -0.86 -10.14 -11.65
CA ARG A 66 -1.77 -9.64 -12.68
C ARG A 66 -2.42 -8.30 -12.30
N ALA A 67 -2.85 -8.14 -11.05
CA ALA A 67 -3.38 -6.85 -10.58
C ALA A 67 -2.31 -5.76 -10.61
N ARG A 68 -1.06 -6.12 -10.29
CA ARG A 68 0.09 -5.22 -10.41
C ARG A 68 0.35 -4.81 -11.86
N GLU A 69 0.34 -5.75 -12.81
CA GLU A 69 0.47 -5.43 -14.24
C GLU A 69 -0.57 -4.40 -14.69
N LEU A 70 -1.85 -4.62 -14.35
CA LEU A 70 -2.93 -3.69 -14.67
C LEU A 70 -2.73 -2.32 -14.00
N TRP A 71 -2.26 -2.32 -12.74
CA TRP A 71 -1.97 -1.09 -12.02
C TRP A 71 -0.84 -0.28 -12.65
N LEU A 72 0.21 -0.95 -13.12
CA LEU A 72 1.38 -0.35 -13.77
C LEU A 72 1.07 0.33 -15.11
N GLN A 73 -0.06 0.02 -15.75
CA GLN A 73 -0.46 0.65 -17.01
C GLN A 73 -0.77 2.15 -16.88
N ASP A 74 -1.18 2.60 -15.70
CA ASP A 74 -1.49 4.00 -15.42
C ASP A 74 -1.29 4.29 -13.92
N ILE A 75 -0.02 4.37 -13.50
CA ILE A 75 0.32 4.60 -12.10
C ILE A 75 -0.31 5.89 -11.56
N PRO A 76 -0.11 7.07 -12.20
CA PRO A 76 -0.65 8.32 -11.66
C PRO A 76 -2.17 8.33 -11.61
N GLY A 77 -2.86 7.82 -12.65
CA GLY A 77 -4.31 7.77 -12.68
C GLY A 77 -4.89 6.76 -11.69
N ASN A 78 -4.24 5.61 -11.48
CA ASN A 78 -4.65 4.65 -10.46
C ASN A 78 -4.44 5.21 -9.03
N ILE A 79 -3.37 5.95 -8.79
CA ILE A 79 -3.16 6.64 -7.51
C ILE A 79 -4.27 7.67 -7.28
N ALA A 80 -4.55 8.53 -8.26
CA ALA A 80 -5.58 9.56 -8.15
C ALA A 80 -6.96 8.94 -7.85
N LYS A 81 -7.36 7.91 -8.61
CA LYS A 81 -8.62 7.19 -8.37
C LYS A 81 -8.64 6.52 -7.00
N GLY A 82 -7.54 5.86 -6.61
CA GLY A 82 -7.43 5.19 -5.32
C GLY A 82 -7.60 6.18 -4.16
N MET A 83 -6.93 7.33 -4.22
CA MET A 83 -7.05 8.39 -3.21
C MET A 83 -8.47 8.98 -3.15
N ALA A 84 -9.15 9.12 -4.29
CA ALA A 84 -10.52 9.61 -4.33
C ALA A 84 -11.52 8.61 -3.74
N ASN A 85 -11.33 7.31 -4.00
CA ASN A 85 -12.22 6.27 -3.49
C ASN A 85 -11.97 5.94 -2.01
N TRP A 86 -10.72 6.10 -1.55
CA TRP A 86 -10.27 5.62 -0.23
C TRP A 86 -11.15 6.06 0.96
N PRO A 87 -11.60 7.32 1.07
CA PRO A 87 -12.47 7.74 2.18
C PRO A 87 -13.83 7.03 2.18
N ALA A 88 -14.37 6.70 1.01
CA ALA A 88 -15.68 6.06 0.87
C ALA A 88 -15.63 4.54 1.06
N ILE A 89 -14.47 3.91 0.84
CA ILE A 89 -14.31 2.45 1.02
C ILE A 89 -14.35 2.03 2.49
N LEU A 90 -13.92 2.92 3.39
CA LEU A 90 -13.84 2.66 4.84
C LEU A 90 -15.10 3.13 5.61
N GLY A 91 -16.09 3.70 4.92
CA GLY A 91 -17.30 4.29 5.48
C GLY A 91 -18.54 3.44 5.28
#